data_AF-A0A0G1TA54-F1
#
_entry.id   AF-A0A0G1TA54-F1
#
_cell.length_a   1.000
_cell.length_b   1.000
_cell.length_c   1.000
_cell.angle_alpha   90.00
_cell.angle_beta   90.00
_cell.angle_gamma   90.00
#
_symmetry.space_group_name_H-M   'P 1'
#
loop_
_entity.id
_entity.type
_entity.pdbx_description
1 polymer ?
#
loop_
_entity_poly.entity_id
_entity_poly.type
_entity_poly.pdbx_seq_one_letter_code
_entity_poly.pdbx_strand_id
1 'polypeptide(L)'
;LQDCENCRDCEFGYDLKGCTNCIGCVGLRKKEYHIFNEPYSPAEFAQKKAALTLDEIIQNFEKLKESTPRKWADIVGSERALGNYIYNSKNVFASFDVVECQDVGYIVECKKVKDSYDITVLENSELCYDCSSNHVLYNCNFCFGCVESSNLEYCELVFNSKDCFGSISLNHKQYQILNKQYEKDAYFKTVAELKDQLRKEGTYGRQYLAPTYPYSDTVASWGRL
;
A
#
# COMPACT_ATOMS: atom_id res chain seq x y z
N LEU A 1 -0.15 -5.81 21.25
CA LEU A 1 -1.59 -5.56 21.00
C LEU A 1 -1.77 -5.47 19.50
N GLN A 2 -2.91 -5.89 18.96
CA GLN A 2 -3.27 -5.66 17.57
C GLN A 2 -4.81 -5.77 17.42
N ASP A 3 -5.44 -4.77 16.79
CA ASP A 3 -6.84 -4.72 16.30
C ASP A 3 -8.00 -4.40 17.29
N CYS A 4 -7.73 -3.82 18.47
CA CYS A 4 -8.74 -3.81 19.56
C CYS A 4 -8.73 -2.67 20.62
N GLU A 5 -9.90 -2.40 21.27
CA GLU A 5 -10.32 -1.11 21.88
C GLU A 5 -11.13 -1.24 23.20
N ASN A 6 -10.90 -0.37 24.20
CA ASN A 6 -11.56 -0.28 25.54
C ASN A 6 -10.97 -1.16 26.68
N CYS A 7 -9.66 -1.44 26.69
CA CYS A 7 -8.98 -2.16 27.79
C CYS A 7 -8.07 -1.27 28.68
N ARG A 8 -7.72 -1.72 29.90
CA ARG A 8 -6.87 -1.04 30.90
C ARG A 8 -6.04 -2.05 31.73
N ASP A 9 -4.92 -1.63 32.30
CA ASP A 9 -3.98 -2.44 33.10
C ASP A 9 -3.43 -3.70 32.36
N CYS A 10 -2.75 -3.49 31.22
CA CYS A 10 -2.26 -4.53 30.29
C CYS A 10 -0.73 -4.77 30.31
N GLU A 11 -0.24 -5.98 29.97
CA GLU A 11 1.20 -6.33 30.00
C GLU A 11 1.69 -7.41 28.99
N PHE A 12 0.92 -7.99 28.05
CA PHE A 12 0.68 -7.47 26.68
C PHE A 12 -0.51 -8.22 26.00
N GLY A 13 -0.90 -7.89 24.75
CA GLY A 13 -2.10 -8.47 24.11
C GLY A 13 -2.08 -8.72 22.58
N TYR A 14 -3.13 -9.34 22.02
CA TYR A 14 -3.55 -9.29 20.59
C TYR A 14 -5.10 -9.52 20.50
N ASP A 15 -5.83 -8.61 19.85
CA ASP A 15 -7.28 -8.53 19.57
C ASP A 15 -8.28 -8.55 20.77
N LEU A 16 -8.12 -7.63 21.76
CA LEU A 16 -9.06 -7.44 22.91
C LEU A 16 -9.91 -6.11 22.94
N LYS A 17 -11.22 -6.10 22.58
CA LYS A 17 -12.10 -4.90 22.75
C LYS A 17 -12.87 -4.95 24.10
N GLY A 18 -12.41 -4.29 25.17
CA GLY A 18 -13.19 -4.04 26.40
C GLY A 18 -12.80 -4.78 27.70
N CYS A 19 -11.66 -4.53 28.36
CA CYS A 19 -11.10 -5.41 29.41
C CYS A 19 -10.05 -4.82 30.39
N THR A 20 -10.06 -5.18 31.68
CA THR A 20 -9.17 -4.62 32.73
C THR A 20 -8.25 -5.69 33.36
N ASN A 21 -6.99 -5.40 33.71
CA ASN A 21 -6.01 -6.31 34.39
C ASN A 21 -5.58 -7.58 33.60
N CYS A 22 -4.56 -7.47 32.74
CA CYS A 22 -4.11 -8.50 31.77
C CYS A 22 -2.56 -8.62 31.68
N ILE A 23 -1.95 -9.82 31.76
CA ILE A 23 -0.47 -9.98 31.71
C ILE A 23 0.09 -10.54 30.38
N GLY A 24 -0.73 -11.17 29.56
CA GLY A 24 -0.25 -11.79 28.31
C GLY A 24 -1.37 -12.52 27.60
N CYS A 25 -2.10 -11.84 26.73
CA CYS A 25 -3.43 -12.28 26.30
C CYS A 25 -3.57 -12.31 24.76
N VAL A 26 -4.35 -13.24 24.23
CA VAL A 26 -4.81 -13.19 22.83
C VAL A 26 -6.29 -13.58 22.80
N GLY A 27 -7.16 -12.72 22.23
CA GLY A 27 -8.57 -12.99 21.93
C GLY A 27 -9.64 -12.83 23.04
N LEU A 28 -9.31 -12.45 24.28
CA LEU A 28 -10.28 -12.22 25.36
C LEU A 28 -11.04 -10.86 25.30
N ARG A 29 -12.35 -10.88 25.56
CA ARG A 29 -13.16 -9.67 25.83
C ARG A 29 -13.90 -9.80 27.16
N LYS A 30 -13.90 -8.74 27.98
CA LYS A 30 -14.55 -8.64 29.32
C LYS A 30 -14.13 -9.69 30.37
N LYS A 31 -12.84 -9.86 30.62
CA LYS A 31 -12.31 -10.60 31.81
C LYS A 31 -11.22 -9.80 32.50
N GLU A 32 -11.00 -10.07 33.79
CA GLU A 32 -9.96 -9.44 34.62
C GLU A 32 -9.06 -10.46 35.32
N TYR A 33 -7.84 -10.04 35.66
CA TYR A 33 -6.81 -10.81 36.37
C TYR A 33 -6.41 -12.11 35.65
N HIS A 34 -5.99 -12.01 34.38
CA HIS A 34 -5.55 -13.17 33.59
C HIS A 34 -4.09 -13.09 33.11
N ILE A 35 -3.41 -14.25 33.09
CA ILE A 35 -2.05 -14.44 32.55
C ILE A 35 -2.12 -15.62 31.56
N PHE A 36 -1.68 -15.46 30.31
CA PHE A 36 -1.75 -16.50 29.25
C PHE A 36 -3.13 -17.18 29.11
N ASN A 37 -4.18 -16.37 29.15
CA ASN A 37 -5.60 -16.79 29.13
C ASN A 37 -6.09 -17.60 30.36
N GLU A 38 -5.26 -17.80 31.39
CA GLU A 38 -5.65 -18.41 32.68
C GLU A 38 -6.07 -17.35 33.73
N PRO A 39 -7.11 -17.60 34.54
CA PRO A 39 -7.57 -16.70 35.60
C PRO A 39 -6.75 -16.84 36.90
N TYR A 40 -6.55 -15.72 37.60
CA TYR A 40 -5.87 -15.64 38.89
C TYR A 40 -6.62 -14.74 39.88
N SER A 41 -6.47 -14.95 41.19
CA SER A 41 -6.96 -13.97 42.17
C SER A 41 -6.08 -12.70 42.15
N PRO A 42 -6.57 -11.53 42.62
CA PRO A 42 -5.81 -10.28 42.56
C PRO A 42 -4.44 -10.34 43.27
N ALA A 43 -4.32 -11.11 44.36
CA ALA A 43 -3.07 -11.28 45.10
C ALA A 43 -2.08 -12.19 44.34
N GLU A 44 -2.55 -13.32 43.82
CA GLU A 44 -1.73 -14.25 43.01
C GLU A 44 -1.28 -13.60 41.70
N PHE A 45 -2.16 -12.80 41.08
CA PHE A 45 -1.86 -12.00 39.90
C PHE A 45 -0.72 -11.02 40.18
N ALA A 46 -0.80 -10.24 41.27
CA ALA A 46 0.24 -9.30 41.66
C ALA A 46 1.59 -10.00 41.99
N GLN A 47 1.54 -11.19 42.61
CA GLN A 47 2.73 -11.98 42.91
C GLN A 47 3.37 -12.57 41.64
N LYS A 48 2.58 -13.19 40.76
CA LYS A 48 3.06 -13.77 39.50
C LYS A 48 3.59 -12.69 38.55
N LYS A 49 2.92 -11.54 38.48
CA LYS A 49 3.39 -10.33 37.78
C LYS A 49 4.81 -9.95 38.20
N ALA A 50 5.06 -9.85 39.51
CA ALA A 50 6.34 -9.44 40.04
C ALA A 50 7.45 -10.50 39.89
N ALA A 51 7.09 -11.76 39.62
CA ALA A 51 8.02 -12.88 39.46
C ALA A 51 8.35 -13.20 37.99
N LEU A 52 7.51 -12.80 37.03
CA LEU A 52 7.74 -13.03 35.60
C LEU A 52 8.78 -12.07 35.02
N THR A 53 9.73 -12.61 34.26
CA THR A 53 10.64 -11.80 33.44
C THR A 53 10.05 -11.50 32.07
N LEU A 54 10.54 -10.44 31.42
CA LEU A 54 10.08 -10.02 30.09
C LEU A 54 10.28 -11.13 29.03
N ASP A 55 11.40 -11.84 29.08
CA ASP A 55 11.74 -12.89 28.10
C ASP A 55 10.81 -14.10 28.24
N GLU A 56 10.45 -14.49 29.47
CA GLU A 56 9.45 -15.53 29.72
C GLU A 56 8.06 -15.11 29.20
N ILE A 57 7.70 -13.84 29.33
CA ILE A 57 6.43 -13.32 28.79
C ILE A 57 6.41 -13.40 27.26
N ILE A 58 7.48 -12.98 26.60
CA ILE A 58 7.61 -13.02 25.13
C ILE A 58 7.56 -14.47 24.61
N GLN A 59 8.33 -15.38 25.21
CA GLN A 59 8.39 -16.77 24.75
C GLN A 59 7.07 -17.52 24.90
N ASN A 60 6.30 -17.24 25.97
CA ASN A 60 4.98 -17.84 26.15
C ASN A 60 3.91 -17.18 25.27
N PHE A 61 4.01 -15.86 25.03
CA PHE A 61 3.13 -15.15 24.11
C PHE A 61 3.24 -15.67 22.67
N GLU A 62 4.44 -15.87 22.14
CA GLU A 62 4.62 -16.34 20.75
C GLU A 62 4.12 -17.79 20.57
N LYS A 63 4.39 -18.70 21.52
CA LYS A 63 3.80 -20.07 21.52
C LYS A 63 2.27 -20.06 21.54
N LEU A 64 1.67 -19.15 22.33
CA LEU A 64 0.21 -19.00 22.38
C LEU A 64 -0.35 -18.43 21.07
N LYS A 65 0.40 -17.53 20.41
CA LYS A 65 0.05 -16.90 19.13
C LYS A 65 0.13 -17.87 17.95
N GLU A 66 1.03 -18.85 17.96
CA GLU A 66 1.10 -19.94 16.97
C GLU A 66 -0.05 -20.95 17.13
N SER A 67 -0.46 -21.23 18.37
CA SER A 67 -1.54 -22.18 18.68
C SER A 67 -2.96 -21.58 18.59
N THR A 68 -3.09 -20.26 18.40
CA THR A 68 -4.37 -19.56 18.29
C THR A 68 -4.75 -19.30 16.83
N PRO A 69 -5.91 -19.80 16.34
CA PRO A 69 -6.38 -19.50 14.99
C PRO A 69 -6.56 -18.00 14.71
N ARG A 70 -6.10 -17.55 13.55
CA ARG A 70 -6.25 -16.17 13.05
C ARG A 70 -7.39 -16.08 12.05
N LYS A 71 -7.98 -14.89 11.91
CA LYS A 71 -8.93 -14.60 10.83
C LYS A 71 -8.21 -14.54 9.48
N TRP A 72 -8.96 -14.86 8.43
CA TRP A 72 -8.57 -14.60 7.03
C TRP A 72 -9.24 -13.34 6.47
N ALA A 73 -10.43 -12.99 7.00
CA ALA A 73 -11.28 -11.85 6.64
C ALA A 73 -11.90 -11.22 7.88
N ASP A 74 -11.74 -9.92 8.04
CA ASP A 74 -12.78 -9.01 8.48
C ASP A 74 -13.29 -8.23 7.22
N ILE A 75 -14.61 -8.26 6.96
CA ILE A 75 -15.32 -7.56 5.86
C ILE A 75 -16.61 -6.90 6.42
N VAL A 76 -16.83 -5.62 6.13
CA VAL A 76 -18.00 -4.80 6.52
C VAL A 76 -18.32 -3.81 5.38
N GLY A 77 -19.59 -3.45 5.19
CA GLY A 77 -20.02 -2.31 4.36
C GLY A 77 -19.78 -2.41 2.83
N SER A 78 -19.18 -3.49 2.32
CA SER A 78 -18.68 -3.57 0.94
C SER A 78 -19.38 -4.61 0.06
N GLU A 79 -19.55 -4.30 -1.23
CA GLU A 79 -20.08 -5.16 -2.29
C GLU A 79 -18.97 -5.47 -3.30
N ARG A 80 -18.79 -6.73 -3.72
CA ARG A 80 -17.74 -7.14 -4.68
C ARG A 80 -16.33 -6.64 -4.27
N ALA A 81 -15.95 -6.96 -3.03
CA ALA A 81 -14.64 -6.63 -2.47
C ALA A 81 -13.74 -7.87 -2.30
N LEU A 82 -12.44 -7.65 -2.18
CA LEU A 82 -11.43 -8.60 -1.71
C LEU A 82 -10.92 -8.01 -0.35
N GLY A 83 -10.66 -8.85 0.68
CA GLY A 83 -10.53 -8.40 2.10
C GLY A 83 -9.31 -8.83 2.96
N ASN A 84 -8.66 -7.83 3.60
CA ASN A 84 -7.52 -7.78 4.57
C ASN A 84 -7.20 -6.35 5.09
N TYR A 85 -8.14 -5.49 5.55
CA TYR A 85 -9.58 -5.63 5.90
C TYR A 85 -10.28 -4.25 5.95
N ILE A 86 -10.86 -3.75 4.85
CA ILE A 86 -11.36 -2.35 4.81
C ILE A 86 -12.76 -2.27 4.16
N TYR A 87 -13.55 -1.23 4.50
CA TYR A 87 -15.03 -1.23 4.50
C TYR A 87 -15.75 0.01 3.94
N ASN A 88 -16.87 -0.21 3.22
CA ASN A 88 -17.66 0.75 2.38
C ASN A 88 -17.31 0.81 0.86
N SER A 89 -17.15 -0.34 0.16
CA SER A 89 -16.64 -0.40 -1.24
C SER A 89 -17.60 -1.04 -2.24
N LYS A 90 -17.28 -0.80 -3.52
CA LYS A 90 -17.81 -1.48 -4.68
C LYS A 90 -16.67 -1.84 -5.65
N ASN A 91 -16.78 -2.98 -6.34
CA ASN A 91 -15.93 -3.42 -7.47
C ASN A 91 -14.39 -3.28 -7.20
N VAL A 92 -13.76 -4.26 -6.53
CA VAL A 92 -12.37 -4.20 -6.02
C VAL A 92 -11.46 -5.29 -6.64
N PHE A 93 -10.13 -5.07 -6.73
CA PHE A 93 -9.23 -6.00 -7.43
C PHE A 93 -7.77 -6.05 -6.93
N ALA A 94 -7.24 -7.28 -6.71
CA ALA A 94 -5.88 -7.68 -6.31
C ALA A 94 -5.38 -7.35 -4.89
N SER A 95 -6.32 -6.96 -4.07
CA SER A 95 -6.16 -6.56 -2.72
C SER A 95 -5.31 -7.41 -1.71
N PHE A 96 -4.38 -6.72 -1.03
CA PHE A 96 -4.19 -6.58 0.45
C PHE A 96 -5.04 -5.39 1.00
N ASP A 97 -6.18 -5.19 0.33
CA ASP A 97 -7.54 -4.83 0.73
C ASP A 97 -7.94 -3.50 1.38
N VAL A 98 -8.08 -2.44 0.56
CA VAL A 98 -8.58 -1.10 0.96
C VAL A 98 -9.95 -0.73 0.38
N VAL A 99 -10.64 0.20 1.06
CA VAL A 99 -11.98 0.68 0.73
C VAL A 99 -12.32 2.09 1.25
N GLU A 100 -12.76 2.96 0.33
CA GLU A 100 -14.05 3.68 0.31
C GLU A 100 -14.39 4.01 -1.16
N CYS A 101 -14.86 3.03 -1.97
CA CYS A 101 -14.53 3.09 -3.40
C CYS A 101 -15.42 2.41 -4.45
N GLN A 102 -15.02 2.60 -5.72
CA GLN A 102 -15.57 1.99 -6.93
C GLN A 102 -14.41 1.52 -7.85
N ASP A 103 -14.63 0.51 -8.69
CA ASP A 103 -13.90 0.19 -9.95
C ASP A 103 -12.34 0.34 -9.98
N VAL A 104 -11.56 -0.74 -9.77
CA VAL A 104 -10.05 -0.71 -9.80
C VAL A 104 -9.31 -1.97 -10.29
N GLY A 105 -7.96 -1.92 -10.38
CA GLY A 105 -7.00 -3.04 -10.26
C GLY A 105 -5.56 -2.74 -10.77
N TYR A 106 -4.48 -3.41 -10.32
CA TYR A 106 -4.25 -4.24 -9.12
C TYR A 106 -3.95 -3.37 -7.88
N ILE A 107 -3.83 -3.89 -6.63
CA ILE A 107 -3.80 -3.06 -5.41
C ILE A 107 -2.87 -3.74 -4.32
N VAL A 108 -1.91 -3.00 -3.69
CA VAL A 108 -1.30 -3.11 -2.29
C VAL A 108 -0.84 -1.74 -1.72
N GLU A 109 -1.67 -0.96 -1.03
CA GLU A 109 -3.11 -1.01 -1.13
C GLU A 109 -3.74 0.39 -0.99
N CYS A 110 -4.78 0.71 -1.77
CA CYS A 110 -5.64 1.87 -1.51
C CYS A 110 -6.98 1.75 -2.24
N LYS A 111 -7.98 2.53 -1.80
CA LYS A 111 -9.21 2.71 -2.56
C LYS A 111 -9.98 4.00 -2.19
N LYS A 112 -9.52 5.13 -2.74
CA LYS A 112 -10.34 6.26 -3.24
C LYS A 112 -9.90 6.58 -4.68
N VAL A 113 -10.23 5.72 -5.63
CA VAL A 113 -9.94 5.88 -7.07
C VAL A 113 -11.10 5.25 -7.84
N LYS A 114 -11.58 5.88 -8.92
CA LYS A 114 -12.85 5.48 -9.57
C LYS A 114 -12.75 4.86 -10.97
N ASP A 115 -11.54 4.74 -11.52
CA ASP A 115 -11.17 3.98 -12.72
C ASP A 115 -9.61 3.88 -12.76
N SER A 116 -9.00 2.73 -13.09
CA SER A 116 -7.54 2.54 -12.86
C SER A 116 -6.80 1.41 -13.60
N TYR A 117 -5.47 1.58 -13.69
CA TYR A 117 -4.38 0.59 -13.86
C TYR A 117 -3.03 1.22 -13.39
N ASP A 118 -1.92 0.57 -13.03
CA ASP A 118 -1.71 -0.68 -12.27
C ASP A 118 -0.82 -0.33 -11.05
N ILE A 119 -0.99 -0.98 -9.87
CA ILE A 119 -0.93 -0.18 -8.63
C ILE A 119 -0.15 -0.79 -7.42
N THR A 120 0.90 -0.09 -6.95
CA THR A 120 1.28 -0.02 -5.51
C THR A 120 1.61 1.36 -4.98
N VAL A 121 0.76 1.90 -4.09
CA VAL A 121 -0.65 2.28 -4.37
C VAL A 121 -0.90 3.61 -3.69
N LEU A 122 -1.65 4.54 -4.31
CA LEU A 122 -2.07 5.78 -3.67
C LEU A 122 -3.52 6.21 -3.89
N GLU A 123 -4.04 6.82 -2.82
CA GLU A 123 -5.46 7.07 -2.54
C GLU A 123 -5.89 8.53 -2.80
N ASN A 124 -7.08 8.73 -3.38
CA ASN A 124 -7.69 9.97 -3.93
C ASN A 124 -7.21 10.35 -5.35
N SER A 125 -7.60 9.58 -6.37
CA SER A 125 -7.15 9.75 -7.78
C SER A 125 -8.25 9.49 -8.83
N GLU A 126 -8.13 10.13 -10.00
CA GLU A 126 -8.72 9.78 -11.30
C GLU A 126 -7.76 10.37 -12.37
N LEU A 127 -7.21 9.71 -13.39
CA LEU A 127 -7.23 8.33 -13.89
C LEU A 127 -5.77 7.86 -14.17
N CYS A 128 -5.47 6.56 -14.18
CA CYS A 128 -4.06 6.05 -14.19
C CYS A 128 -3.81 4.77 -15.03
N TYR A 129 -2.59 4.68 -15.62
CA TYR A 129 -2.04 3.51 -16.36
C TYR A 129 -0.53 3.69 -16.69
N ASP A 130 0.48 3.01 -16.14
CA ASP A 130 0.73 2.27 -14.89
C ASP A 130 1.55 3.13 -13.89
N CYS A 131 1.71 2.72 -12.61
CA CYS A 131 2.36 3.57 -11.59
C CYS A 131 3.02 2.84 -10.39
N SER A 132 4.24 3.26 -10.03
CA SER A 132 4.87 2.99 -8.71
C SER A 132 5.01 4.28 -7.88
N SER A 133 4.40 4.31 -6.68
CA SER A 133 4.56 5.33 -5.63
C SER A 133 4.50 6.82 -6.04
N ASN A 134 3.31 7.33 -6.34
CA ASN A 134 3.05 8.72 -6.79
C ASN A 134 1.87 9.40 -6.05
N HIS A 135 2.07 10.58 -5.43
CA HIS A 135 0.99 11.34 -4.75
C HIS A 135 0.33 12.39 -5.67
N VAL A 136 -1.01 12.42 -5.67
CA VAL A 136 -1.88 13.43 -6.32
C VAL A 136 -1.54 13.65 -7.81
N LEU A 137 -2.06 12.78 -8.67
CA LEU A 137 -1.87 12.83 -10.13
C LEU A 137 -3.21 12.95 -10.89
N TYR A 138 -3.14 13.52 -12.10
CA TYR A 138 -4.25 13.54 -13.06
C TYR A 138 -3.73 13.32 -14.49
N ASN A 139 -4.24 12.29 -15.17
CA ASN A 139 -3.87 11.93 -16.55
C ASN A 139 -2.34 11.74 -16.72
N CYS A 140 -1.78 10.75 -16.05
CA CYS A 140 -0.36 10.41 -16.11
C CYS A 140 -0.19 8.94 -16.54
N ASN A 141 0.69 8.67 -17.50
CA ASN A 141 0.88 7.33 -18.07
C ASN A 141 2.38 6.96 -18.16
N PHE A 142 2.72 5.71 -17.86
CA PHE A 142 4.11 5.19 -17.88
C PHE A 142 5.07 6.08 -17.05
N CYS A 143 4.74 6.33 -15.78
CA CYS A 143 5.44 7.31 -14.94
C CYS A 143 6.01 6.71 -13.64
N PHE A 144 7.24 7.12 -13.29
CA PHE A 144 7.94 6.64 -12.09
C PHE A 144 8.36 7.79 -11.16
N GLY A 145 7.96 7.75 -9.88
CA GLY A 145 8.38 8.72 -8.86
C GLY A 145 7.95 10.17 -9.12
N CYS A 146 6.76 10.38 -9.67
CA CYS A 146 6.20 11.69 -10.00
C CYS A 146 5.17 12.15 -8.95
N VAL A 147 5.14 13.45 -8.61
CA VAL A 147 4.29 13.99 -7.53
C VAL A 147 3.68 15.33 -7.90
N GLU A 148 2.44 15.58 -7.46
CA GLU A 148 1.69 16.85 -7.63
C GLU A 148 1.72 17.38 -9.07
N SER A 149 1.44 16.48 -10.03
CA SER A 149 1.67 16.72 -11.46
C SER A 149 0.52 16.18 -12.33
N SER A 150 0.41 16.70 -13.56
CA SER A 150 -0.68 16.33 -14.49
C SER A 150 -0.25 16.29 -15.95
N ASN A 151 -0.94 15.51 -16.80
CA ASN A 151 -0.61 15.37 -18.23
C ASN A 151 0.87 14.96 -18.47
N LEU A 152 1.27 13.82 -17.87
CA LEU A 152 2.63 13.27 -18.01
C LEU A 152 2.61 11.96 -18.82
N GLU A 153 3.58 11.77 -19.72
CA GLU A 153 3.79 10.49 -20.41
C GLU A 153 5.28 10.13 -20.53
N TYR A 154 5.64 8.89 -20.16
CA TYR A 154 7.03 8.40 -20.16
C TYR A 154 7.98 9.27 -19.30
N CYS A 155 7.54 9.69 -18.11
CA CYS A 155 8.27 10.63 -17.26
C CYS A 155 8.79 9.98 -15.96
N GLU A 156 9.96 10.42 -15.50
CA GLU A 156 10.63 9.92 -14.31
C GLU A 156 11.07 11.07 -13.38
N LEU A 157 10.78 10.98 -12.08
CA LEU A 157 11.17 12.00 -11.08
C LEU A 157 10.73 13.42 -11.49
N VAL A 158 9.44 13.58 -11.82
CA VAL A 158 8.84 14.87 -12.21
C VAL A 158 7.89 15.38 -11.12
N PHE A 159 8.14 16.61 -10.67
CA PHE A 159 7.48 17.22 -9.52
C PHE A 159 6.81 18.54 -9.89
N ASN A 160 5.63 18.85 -9.33
CA ASN A 160 4.92 20.13 -9.47
C ASN A 160 4.77 20.63 -10.93
N SER A 161 4.64 19.71 -11.90
CA SER A 161 4.78 20.02 -13.32
C SER A 161 3.58 19.54 -14.13
N LYS A 162 3.42 20.05 -15.35
CA LYS A 162 2.35 19.60 -16.24
C LYS A 162 2.75 19.61 -17.70
N ASP A 163 2.06 18.84 -18.54
CA ASP A 163 2.32 18.77 -19.99
C ASP A 163 3.80 18.44 -20.29
N CYS A 164 4.24 17.24 -19.89
CA CYS A 164 5.61 16.75 -20.13
C CYS A 164 5.61 15.35 -20.78
N PHE A 165 6.52 15.15 -21.75
CA PHE A 165 6.69 13.89 -22.48
C PHE A 165 8.17 13.45 -22.47
N GLY A 166 8.44 12.20 -22.05
CA GLY A 166 9.80 11.64 -22.05
C GLY A 166 10.79 12.37 -21.13
N SER A 167 10.33 13.06 -20.09
CA SER A 167 11.15 13.98 -19.29
C SER A 167 11.55 13.41 -17.93
N ILE A 168 12.74 13.79 -17.46
CA ILE A 168 13.36 13.26 -16.25
C ILE A 168 13.87 14.36 -15.31
N SER A 169 13.72 14.20 -13.99
CA SER A 169 14.29 15.10 -12.97
C SER A 169 13.89 16.57 -13.14
N LEU A 170 12.60 16.85 -13.30
CA LEU A 170 12.04 18.19 -13.48
C LEU A 170 11.23 18.66 -12.27
N ASN A 171 11.29 19.96 -11.98
CA ASN A 171 10.43 20.60 -10.97
C ASN A 171 9.90 21.95 -11.48
N HIS A 172 8.61 22.22 -11.27
CA HIS A 172 7.89 23.42 -11.73
C HIS A 172 8.09 23.75 -13.22
N LYS A 173 7.84 22.78 -14.11
CA LYS A 173 7.95 22.94 -15.57
C LYS A 173 6.63 22.68 -16.31
N GLN A 174 6.57 23.20 -17.54
CA GLN A 174 5.47 22.97 -18.46
C GLN A 174 5.95 22.91 -19.92
N TYR A 175 5.27 22.14 -20.78
CA TYR A 175 5.56 21.98 -22.21
C TYR A 175 6.98 21.47 -22.48
N GLN A 176 7.33 20.35 -21.86
CA GLN A 176 8.67 19.75 -21.93
C GLN A 176 8.66 18.47 -22.75
N ILE A 177 9.58 18.34 -23.69
CA ILE A 177 9.84 17.08 -24.42
C ILE A 177 11.32 16.75 -24.28
N LEU A 178 11.66 15.61 -23.69
CA LEU A 178 13.06 15.20 -23.42
C LEU A 178 13.87 16.32 -22.72
N ASN A 179 13.29 16.96 -21.69
CA ASN A 179 13.84 18.09 -20.95
C ASN A 179 14.16 19.37 -21.77
N LYS A 180 13.52 19.55 -22.94
CA LYS A 180 13.57 20.78 -23.72
C LYS A 180 12.24 21.52 -23.64
N GLN A 181 12.30 22.83 -23.43
CA GLN A 181 11.13 23.72 -23.43
C GLN A 181 10.60 23.92 -24.86
N TYR A 182 9.29 23.79 -25.03
CA TYR A 182 8.57 24.12 -26.26
C TYR A 182 7.55 25.23 -26.00
N GLU A 183 7.19 25.94 -27.08
CA GLU A 183 5.96 26.72 -27.12
C GLU A 183 4.74 25.81 -27.16
N LYS A 184 3.62 26.26 -26.58
CA LYS A 184 2.41 25.46 -26.35
C LYS A 184 1.94 24.67 -27.57
N ASP A 185 1.76 25.33 -28.71
CA ASP A 185 1.19 24.69 -29.91
C ASP A 185 2.21 23.74 -30.58
N ALA A 186 3.50 24.07 -30.49
CA ALA A 186 4.58 23.20 -30.96
C ALA A 186 4.68 21.93 -30.12
N TYR A 187 4.53 22.04 -28.78
CA TYR A 187 4.47 20.90 -27.87
C TYR A 187 3.38 19.91 -28.26
N PHE A 188 2.12 20.36 -28.37
CA PHE A 188 1.00 19.47 -28.68
C PHE A 188 1.13 18.81 -30.05
N LYS A 189 1.63 19.54 -31.06
CA LYS A 189 1.90 18.97 -32.38
C LYS A 189 2.98 17.88 -32.33
N THR A 190 4.14 18.16 -31.73
CA THR A 190 5.26 17.21 -31.67
C THR A 190 4.90 15.95 -30.87
N VAL A 191 4.17 16.09 -29.76
CA VAL A 191 3.69 14.95 -28.97
C VAL A 191 2.73 14.06 -29.78
N ALA A 192 1.85 14.63 -30.60
CA ALA A 192 0.96 13.84 -31.45
C ALA A 192 1.74 13.01 -32.50
N GLU A 193 2.71 13.63 -33.17
CA GLU A 193 3.57 12.97 -34.17
C GLU A 193 4.37 11.80 -33.56
N LEU A 194 4.95 11.99 -32.36
CA LEU A 194 5.69 10.95 -31.64
C LEU A 194 4.81 9.74 -31.27
N LYS A 195 3.58 9.97 -30.79
CA LYS A 195 2.65 8.87 -30.43
C LYS A 195 2.30 7.98 -31.61
N ASP A 196 2.07 8.58 -32.78
CA ASP A 196 1.72 7.83 -33.98
C ASP A 196 2.89 7.03 -34.55
N GLN A 197 4.14 7.48 -34.37
CA GLN A 197 5.31 6.68 -34.67
C GLN A 197 5.40 5.45 -33.76
N LEU A 198 5.36 5.65 -32.43
CA LEU A 198 5.44 4.57 -31.44
C LEU A 198 4.36 3.49 -31.63
N ARG A 199 3.16 3.88 -32.10
CA ARG A 199 2.09 2.93 -32.43
C ARG A 199 2.40 2.10 -33.68
N LYS A 200 2.93 2.70 -34.74
CA LYS A 200 3.32 2.00 -35.98
C LYS A 200 4.46 1.00 -35.74
N GLU A 201 5.36 1.31 -34.83
CA GLU A 201 6.48 0.44 -34.42
C GLU A 201 6.08 -0.64 -33.40
N GLY A 202 4.86 -0.59 -32.85
CA GLY A 202 4.42 -1.52 -31.80
C GLY A 202 5.17 -1.34 -30.47
N THR A 203 5.71 -0.15 -30.22
CA THR A 203 6.52 0.23 -29.05
C THR A 203 5.77 1.13 -28.06
N TYR A 204 4.65 1.73 -28.46
CA TYR A 204 3.81 2.51 -27.55
C TYR A 204 3.31 1.65 -26.37
N GLY A 205 3.50 2.15 -25.15
CA GLY A 205 3.16 1.46 -23.91
C GLY A 205 4.21 0.48 -23.39
N ARG A 206 5.39 0.37 -24.02
CA ARG A 206 6.52 -0.37 -23.44
C ARG A 206 7.25 0.51 -22.42
N GLN A 207 7.12 0.15 -21.14
CA GLN A 207 7.76 0.83 -20.00
C GLN A 207 9.30 0.82 -20.11
N TYR A 208 9.86 -0.23 -20.72
CA TYR A 208 11.31 -0.39 -20.88
C TYR A 208 11.69 -0.46 -22.36
N LEU A 209 12.67 0.36 -22.74
CA LEU A 209 13.61 -0.03 -23.80
C LEU A 209 14.26 -1.36 -23.39
N ALA A 210 14.49 -2.26 -24.35
CA ALA A 210 15.13 -3.54 -24.03
C ALA A 210 16.45 -3.29 -23.27
N PRO A 211 16.66 -3.92 -22.09
CA PRO A 211 17.79 -3.58 -21.24
C PRO A 211 19.09 -3.81 -22.01
N THR A 212 19.94 -2.79 -22.04
CA THR A 212 21.28 -2.85 -22.65
C THR A 212 22.28 -3.61 -21.77
N TYR A 213 21.87 -3.98 -20.55
CA TYR A 213 22.67 -4.68 -19.57
C TYR A 213 22.50 -6.21 -19.66
N PRO A 214 23.57 -7.00 -19.45
CA PRO A 214 23.48 -8.44 -19.26
C PRO A 214 22.54 -8.82 -18.12
N TYR A 215 21.78 -9.92 -18.28
CA TYR A 215 20.86 -10.42 -17.25
C TYR A 215 21.54 -10.70 -15.89
N SER A 216 22.81 -11.10 -15.91
CA SER A 216 23.64 -11.31 -14.71
C SER A 216 23.70 -10.10 -13.78
N ASP A 217 23.64 -8.90 -14.37
CA ASP A 217 23.92 -7.64 -13.68
C ASP A 217 22.62 -7.03 -13.12
N THR A 218 21.48 -7.69 -13.37
CA THR A 218 20.17 -7.29 -12.86
C THR A 218 19.92 -7.87 -11.47
N VAL A 219 19.15 -7.16 -10.64
CA VAL A 219 18.69 -7.65 -9.32
C VAL A 219 17.92 -8.98 -9.39
N ALA A 220 17.37 -9.35 -10.55
CA ALA A 220 16.70 -10.64 -10.77
C ALA A 220 17.67 -11.84 -10.77
N SER A 221 18.98 -11.64 -10.94
CA SER A 221 19.97 -12.73 -10.89
C SER A 221 20.27 -13.23 -9.47
N TRP A 222 19.96 -12.41 -8.45
CA TRP A 222 20.33 -12.65 -7.04
C TRP A 222 19.39 -13.62 -6.32
N GLY A 223 18.21 -13.92 -6.87
CA GLY A 223 17.20 -14.80 -6.27
C GLY A 223 17.44 -16.31 -6.44
N ARG A 224 18.70 -16.76 -6.55
CA ARG A 224 19.07 -18.18 -6.70
C ARG A 224 20.22 -18.61 -5.76
N LEU A 225 20.21 -18.10 -4.52
CA LEU A 225 21.07 -18.52 -3.42
C LEU A 225 20.21 -19.10 -2.28
#